data_AF-A0A1Y4TVY3-F1
#
_entry.id   AF-A0A1Y4TVY3-F1
#
_cell.length_a   1.000
_cell.length_b   1.000
_cell.length_c   1.000
_cell.angle_alpha   90.00
_cell.angle_beta   90.00
_cell.angle_gamma   90.00
#
_symmetry.space_group_name_H-M   'P 1'
#
loop_
_entity.id
_entity.type
_entity.pdbx_description
1 polymer ?
#
loop_
_entity_poly.entity_id
_entity_poly.type
_entity_poly.pdbx_seq_one_letter_code
_entity_poly.pdbx_strand_id
1 'polypeptide(L)'
;MEFLEHILSHTAEDSVRMLPFLFAAFLLLEGLEHYSSAWIRRTLTKLEKAGPVVGALFGCIPQCGFSVMAANLYAGGVISVGTLLAVFLATSDEAVLILIGHPGNGAEIAALLVAKAVIAILAGYLADLFFARFISTKKEIEDLCHHCGCHDHHGILRPALNHTVRLFGYIFICTLILNAVIEGAGLESVSTFLLSGSILQPFLAALLGFIPNCAASVLLTELYLGGALSFASVIAGLCTNAGVGLIVLFKVDPDKLECVKFTGLLYACGVIAGVVLHLAGL
;
A
#
# COMPACT_ATOMS: atom_id res chain seq x y z
N MET A 1 14.87 -31.38 6.02
CA MET A 1 15.70 -30.32 6.64
C MET A 1 16.21 -29.35 5.58
N GLU A 2 16.61 -29.81 4.38
CA GLU A 2 16.97 -28.91 3.26
C GLU A 2 15.84 -27.97 2.79
N PHE A 3 14.58 -28.40 2.89
CA PHE A 3 13.41 -27.61 2.45
C PHE A 3 13.18 -26.35 3.31
N LEU A 4 13.42 -26.44 4.62
CA LEU A 4 13.21 -25.31 5.53
C LEU A 4 14.35 -24.30 5.42
N GLU A 5 15.59 -24.78 5.25
CA GLU A 5 16.78 -23.93 5.13
C GLU A 5 16.77 -23.11 3.84
N HIS A 6 16.27 -23.66 2.72
CA HIS A 6 16.19 -22.95 1.44
C HIS A 6 15.13 -21.82 1.45
N ILE A 7 13.97 -22.05 2.09
CA ILE A 7 12.93 -21.02 2.24
C ILE A 7 13.41 -19.91 3.18
N LEU A 8 14.07 -20.29 4.29
CA LEU A 8 14.59 -19.34 5.27
C LEU A 8 15.72 -18.50 4.70
N SER A 9 16.64 -19.09 3.92
CA SER A 9 17.76 -18.34 3.32
C SER A 9 17.28 -17.36 2.26
N HIS A 10 16.40 -17.76 1.34
CA HIS A 10 15.83 -16.85 0.32
C HIS A 10 15.01 -15.73 0.96
N THR A 11 14.11 -16.07 1.90
CA THR A 11 13.27 -15.06 2.57
C THR A 11 14.14 -14.10 3.42
N ALA A 12 15.19 -14.61 4.07
CA ALA A 12 16.10 -13.79 4.86
C ALA A 12 16.96 -12.90 3.97
N GLU A 13 17.47 -13.38 2.85
CA GLU A 13 18.35 -12.60 1.96
C GLU A 13 17.59 -11.44 1.31
N ASP A 14 16.35 -11.67 0.87
CA ASP A 14 15.48 -10.62 0.33
C ASP A 14 15.09 -9.61 1.41
N SER A 15 14.72 -10.09 2.60
CA SER A 15 14.37 -9.23 3.75
C SER A 15 15.56 -8.37 4.22
N VAL A 16 16.76 -8.94 4.27
CA VAL A 16 17.98 -8.25 4.72
C VAL A 16 18.42 -7.17 3.72
N ARG A 17 18.28 -7.42 2.41
CA ARG A 17 18.59 -6.41 1.38
C ARG A 17 17.63 -5.21 1.39
N MET A 18 16.37 -5.42 1.78
CA MET A 18 15.38 -4.35 1.94
C MET A 18 15.59 -3.52 3.22
N LEU A 19 16.22 -4.09 4.24
CA LEU A 19 16.43 -3.49 5.55
C LEU A 19 17.17 -2.13 5.53
N PRO A 20 18.30 -1.93 4.80
CA PRO A 20 18.96 -0.63 4.73
C PRO A 20 18.13 0.43 4.02
N PHE A 21 17.36 0.05 2.99
CA PHE A 21 16.44 0.96 2.31
C PHE A 21 15.29 1.36 3.24
N LEU A 22 14.68 0.39 3.92
CA LEU A 22 13.61 0.60 4.90
C LEU A 22 14.06 1.48 6.08
N PHE A 23 15.28 1.28 6.59
CA PHE A 23 15.84 2.09 7.66
C PHE A 23 16.12 3.53 7.21
N ALA A 24 16.73 3.72 6.02
CA ALA A 24 16.96 5.05 5.46
C ALA A 24 15.63 5.80 5.20
N ALA A 25 14.63 5.08 4.69
CA ALA A 25 13.27 5.53 4.49
C ALA A 25 12.60 6.03 5.79
N PHE A 26 12.59 5.21 6.85
CA PHE A 26 12.02 5.60 8.14
C PHE A 26 12.80 6.76 8.77
N LEU A 27 14.12 6.77 8.64
CA LEU A 27 14.96 7.88 9.14
C LEU A 27 14.66 9.19 8.39
N LEU A 28 14.40 9.13 7.09
CA LEU A 28 13.94 10.28 6.30
C LEU A 28 12.54 10.74 6.72
N LEU A 29 11.60 9.82 6.95
CA LEU A 29 10.24 10.18 7.39
C LEU A 29 10.23 10.79 8.78
N GLU A 30 10.95 10.19 9.73
CA GLU A 30 11.01 10.71 11.09
C GLU A 30 11.79 12.03 11.13
N GLY A 31 12.77 12.22 10.24
CA GLY A 31 13.41 13.51 9.98
C GLY A 31 12.46 14.56 9.38
N LEU A 32 11.64 14.17 8.39
CA LEU A 32 10.61 15.04 7.79
C LEU A 32 9.52 15.39 8.81
N GLU A 33 9.11 14.46 9.65
CA GLU A 33 8.12 14.69 10.69
C GLU A 33 8.65 15.64 11.77
N HIS A 34 9.90 15.44 12.21
CA HIS A 34 10.55 16.28 13.22
C HIS A 34 10.92 17.69 12.71
N TYR A 35 11.24 17.84 11.41
CA TYR A 35 11.69 19.13 10.86
C TYR A 35 10.58 19.88 10.10
N SER A 36 9.63 19.17 9.49
CA SER A 36 8.81 19.66 8.37
C SER A 36 7.29 19.42 8.53
N SER A 37 6.82 18.89 9.66
CA SER A 37 5.36 18.72 9.90
C SER A 37 4.58 20.01 9.61
N ALA A 38 5.10 21.19 9.99
CA ALA A 38 4.46 22.47 9.69
C ALA A 38 4.51 22.89 8.20
N TRP A 39 5.56 22.53 7.44
CA TRP A 39 5.70 22.90 6.03
C TRP A 39 4.91 21.96 5.11
N ILE A 40 4.94 20.65 5.36
CA ILE A 40 4.09 19.66 4.67
C ILE A 40 2.62 19.95 4.93
N ARG A 41 2.23 20.23 6.19
CA ARG A 41 0.86 20.65 6.53
C ARG A 41 0.44 21.90 5.76
N ARG A 42 1.25 22.96 5.74
CA ARG A 42 0.95 24.22 5.03
C ARG A 42 0.92 24.07 3.51
N THR A 43 1.73 23.19 2.95
CA THR A 43 1.78 22.94 1.51
C THR A 43 0.59 22.10 1.07
N LEU A 44 0.23 21.06 1.84
CA LEU A 44 -0.96 20.23 1.60
C LEU A 44 -2.27 21.00 1.82
N THR A 45 -2.38 21.84 2.87
CA THR A 45 -3.56 22.70 3.07
C THR A 45 -3.71 23.78 1.99
N LYS A 46 -2.62 24.29 1.41
CA LYS A 46 -2.69 25.20 0.24
C LYS A 46 -3.09 24.48 -1.06
N LEU A 47 -3.00 23.15 -1.09
CA LEU A 47 -3.28 22.30 -2.24
C LEU A 47 -4.59 21.52 -2.05
N GLU A 48 -5.58 22.06 -1.32
CA GLU A 48 -6.91 21.41 -1.11
C GLU A 48 -7.49 20.81 -2.39
N LYS A 49 -7.34 21.49 -3.54
CA LYS A 49 -7.86 21.02 -4.83
C LYS A 49 -6.92 20.10 -5.61
N ALA A 50 -5.65 20.01 -5.24
CA ALA A 50 -4.66 19.16 -5.90
C ALA A 50 -4.21 17.97 -5.03
N GLY A 51 -4.84 17.79 -3.86
CA GLY A 51 -4.53 16.74 -2.88
C GLY A 51 -4.42 15.35 -3.50
N PRO A 52 -5.43 14.85 -4.25
CA PRO A 52 -5.36 13.54 -4.91
C PRO A 52 -4.20 13.39 -5.91
N VAL A 53 -3.83 14.43 -6.66
CA VAL A 53 -2.71 14.37 -7.61
C VAL A 53 -1.39 14.27 -6.89
N VAL A 54 -1.21 15.12 -5.89
CA VAL A 54 0.00 15.13 -5.06
C VAL A 54 0.12 13.82 -4.29
N GLY A 55 -0.99 13.33 -3.75
CA GLY A 55 -1.08 12.03 -3.06
C GLY A 55 -0.71 10.87 -3.97
N ALA A 56 -1.23 10.81 -5.20
CA ALA A 56 -0.88 9.77 -6.16
C ALA A 56 0.62 9.81 -6.53
N LEU A 57 1.16 11.02 -6.79
CA LEU A 57 2.58 11.19 -7.10
C LEU A 57 3.49 10.71 -5.97
N PHE A 58 3.16 11.06 -4.73
CA PHE A 58 3.93 10.58 -3.58
C PHE A 58 3.68 9.09 -3.28
N GLY A 59 2.49 8.56 -3.60
CA GLY A 59 2.20 7.13 -3.52
C GLY A 59 3.04 6.29 -4.48
N CYS A 60 3.46 6.85 -5.62
CA CYS A 60 4.40 6.19 -6.52
C CYS A 60 5.82 6.08 -5.94
N ILE A 61 6.15 6.78 -4.85
CA ILE A 61 7.46 6.66 -4.20
C ILE A 61 7.49 5.37 -3.39
N PRO A 62 8.47 4.47 -3.63
CA PRO A 62 8.51 3.17 -3.00
C PRO A 62 8.88 3.31 -1.52
N GLN A 63 7.86 3.39 -0.64
CA GLN A 63 8.06 3.44 0.80
C GLN A 63 6.77 3.14 1.57
N CYS A 64 6.71 1.99 2.26
CA CYS A 64 5.62 1.64 3.20
C CYS A 64 5.32 2.75 4.22
N GLY A 65 6.30 3.60 4.54
CA GLY A 65 6.12 4.69 5.49
C GLY A 65 5.28 5.87 4.97
N PHE A 66 5.13 6.05 3.65
CA PHE A 66 4.29 7.13 3.12
C PHE A 66 2.80 6.84 3.29
N SER A 67 2.37 5.59 3.13
CA SER A 67 0.99 5.19 3.43
C SER A 67 0.67 5.29 4.93
N VAL A 68 1.66 5.03 5.80
CA VAL A 68 1.56 5.29 7.26
C VAL A 68 1.43 6.78 7.56
N MET A 69 2.24 7.64 6.93
CA MET A 69 2.14 9.09 7.09
C MET A 69 0.77 9.61 6.62
N ALA A 70 0.29 9.16 5.47
CA ALA A 70 -1.02 9.53 4.95
C ALA A 70 -2.15 9.13 5.91
N ALA A 71 -2.11 7.92 6.48
CA ALA A 71 -3.08 7.47 7.48
C ALA A 71 -3.10 8.39 8.71
N ASN A 72 -1.93 8.79 9.22
CA ASN A 72 -1.82 9.72 10.35
C ASN A 72 -2.35 11.12 9.99
N LEU A 73 -1.98 11.67 8.83
CA LEU A 73 -2.44 12.98 8.37
C LEU A 73 -3.95 13.01 8.15
N TYR A 74 -4.53 11.89 7.70
CA TYR A 74 -5.98 11.75 7.52
C TYR A 74 -6.71 11.68 8.87
N ALA A 75 -6.19 10.89 9.82
CA ALA A 75 -6.74 10.81 11.16
C ALA A 75 -6.67 12.16 11.89
N GLY A 76 -5.62 12.95 11.65
CA GLY A 76 -5.47 14.32 12.16
C GLY A 76 -6.22 15.39 11.36
N GLY A 77 -7.07 15.02 10.39
CA GLY A 77 -7.91 15.94 9.62
C GLY A 77 -7.14 16.87 8.66
N VAL A 78 -5.87 16.57 8.35
CA VAL A 78 -5.01 17.41 7.49
C VAL A 78 -5.25 17.12 6.00
N ILE A 79 -5.54 15.86 5.64
CA ILE A 79 -5.78 15.45 4.25
C ILE A 79 -7.17 14.84 4.09
N SER A 80 -7.73 14.94 2.88
CA SER A 80 -9.06 14.44 2.54
C SER A 80 -9.10 12.91 2.35
N VAL A 81 -10.31 12.35 2.36
CA VAL A 81 -10.58 10.93 2.03
C VAL A 81 -10.03 10.59 0.66
N GLY A 82 -10.25 11.45 -0.33
CA GLY A 82 -9.79 11.25 -1.70
C GLY A 82 -8.28 11.36 -1.84
N THR A 83 -7.63 12.23 -1.06
CA THR A 83 -6.16 12.26 -1.00
C THR A 83 -5.61 10.98 -0.41
N LEU A 84 -6.13 10.51 0.72
CA LEU A 84 -5.73 9.23 1.32
C LEU A 84 -5.95 8.05 0.35
N LEU A 85 -7.10 8.02 -0.32
CA LEU A 85 -7.44 6.99 -1.30
C LEU A 85 -6.46 7.00 -2.49
N ALA A 86 -6.13 8.18 -3.01
CA ALA A 86 -5.16 8.32 -4.10
C ALA A 86 -3.77 7.82 -3.69
N VAL A 87 -3.32 8.12 -2.47
CA VAL A 87 -2.06 7.58 -1.94
C VAL A 87 -2.10 6.06 -1.92
N PHE A 88 -3.16 5.47 -1.35
CA PHE A 88 -3.24 4.02 -1.17
C PHE A 88 -3.35 3.29 -2.51
N LEU A 89 -4.16 3.77 -3.45
CA LEU A 89 -4.29 3.19 -4.79
C LEU A 89 -2.99 3.30 -5.61
N ALA A 90 -2.21 4.37 -5.42
CA ALA A 90 -0.95 4.58 -6.13
C ALA A 90 0.25 3.87 -5.48
N THR A 91 0.15 3.52 -4.19
CA THR A 91 1.23 2.88 -3.42
C THR A 91 1.74 1.64 -4.17
N SER A 92 3.01 1.70 -4.59
CA SER A 92 3.66 0.68 -5.42
C SER A 92 5.13 0.54 -5.01
N ASP A 93 5.36 0.11 -3.78
CA ASP A 93 6.68 -0.19 -3.21
C ASP A 93 7.44 -1.29 -3.97
N GLU A 94 6.74 -2.20 -4.63
CA GLU A 94 7.34 -3.36 -5.31
C GLU A 94 7.71 -3.16 -6.79
N ALA A 95 7.17 -2.13 -7.47
CA ALA A 95 7.42 -1.95 -8.91
C ALA A 95 8.89 -1.66 -9.23
N VAL A 96 9.61 -0.99 -8.32
CA VAL A 96 11.05 -0.73 -8.45
C VAL A 96 11.87 -1.99 -8.16
N LEU A 97 11.48 -2.80 -7.17
CA LEU A 97 12.18 -4.04 -6.83
C LEU A 97 12.05 -5.08 -7.96
N ILE A 98 10.88 -5.21 -8.56
CA ILE A 98 10.63 -6.15 -9.67
C ILE A 98 11.31 -5.71 -10.96
N LEU A 99 11.35 -4.40 -11.25
CA LEU A 99 12.08 -3.87 -12.43
C LEU A 99 13.58 -4.19 -12.37
N ILE A 100 14.16 -4.23 -11.16
CA ILE A 100 15.55 -4.63 -10.93
C ILE A 100 15.71 -6.16 -11.04
N GLY A 101 14.72 -6.93 -10.57
CA GLY A 101 14.74 -8.41 -10.64
C GLY A 101 14.52 -8.98 -12.04
N HIS A 102 13.74 -8.31 -12.88
CA HIS A 102 13.37 -8.75 -14.24
C HIS A 102 13.56 -7.64 -15.29
N PRO A 103 14.80 -7.36 -15.73
CA PRO A 103 15.12 -6.27 -16.66
C PRO A 103 14.47 -6.39 -18.06
N GLY A 104 13.85 -7.54 -18.37
CA GLY A 104 13.15 -7.78 -19.65
C GLY A 104 11.72 -7.24 -19.74
N ASN A 105 11.04 -6.97 -18.62
CA ASN A 105 9.60 -6.64 -18.60
C ASN A 105 9.28 -5.19 -18.22
N GLY A 106 10.25 -4.28 -18.38
CA GLY A 106 10.09 -2.89 -17.93
C GLY A 106 8.93 -2.12 -18.55
N ALA A 107 8.54 -2.44 -19.78
CA ALA A 107 7.39 -1.81 -20.43
C ALA A 107 6.05 -2.17 -19.76
N GLU A 108 5.88 -3.43 -19.35
CA GLU A 108 4.66 -3.89 -18.66
C GLU A 108 4.55 -3.31 -17.25
N ILE A 109 5.68 -3.28 -16.52
CA ILE A 109 5.75 -2.68 -15.19
C ILE A 109 5.47 -1.17 -15.24
N ALA A 110 6.01 -0.47 -16.24
CA ALA A 110 5.71 0.94 -16.46
C ALA A 110 4.22 1.16 -16.79
N ALA A 111 3.61 0.29 -17.60
CA ALA A 111 2.18 0.34 -17.89
C ALA A 111 1.33 0.15 -16.62
N LEU A 112 1.71 -0.79 -15.75
CA LEU A 112 1.05 -1.00 -14.45
C LEU A 112 1.12 0.26 -13.59
N LEU A 113 2.30 0.87 -13.47
CA LEU A 113 2.51 2.10 -12.69
C LEU A 113 1.67 3.28 -13.19
N VAL A 114 1.68 3.51 -14.51
CA VAL A 114 0.91 4.59 -15.13
C VAL A 114 -0.59 4.34 -14.95
N ALA A 115 -1.06 3.11 -15.16
CA ALA A 115 -2.46 2.76 -14.96
C ALA A 115 -2.89 3.03 -13.50
N LYS A 116 -2.11 2.57 -12.52
CA LYS A 116 -2.38 2.82 -11.10
C LYS A 116 -2.42 4.31 -10.77
N ALA A 117 -1.45 5.09 -11.25
CA ALA A 117 -1.42 6.53 -11.00
C ALA A 117 -2.67 7.23 -11.57
N VAL A 118 -3.09 6.88 -12.79
CA VAL A 118 -4.31 7.41 -13.40
C VAL A 118 -5.55 7.02 -12.60
N ILE A 119 -5.69 5.74 -12.25
CA ILE A 119 -6.80 5.21 -11.44
C ILE A 119 -6.86 5.93 -10.09
N ALA A 120 -5.71 6.09 -9.42
CA ALA A 120 -5.60 6.74 -8.11
C ALA A 120 -6.05 8.20 -8.15
N ILE A 121 -5.61 8.96 -9.15
CA ILE A 121 -6.00 10.38 -9.31
C ILE A 121 -7.51 10.49 -9.55
N LEU A 122 -8.05 9.70 -10.48
CA LEU A 122 -9.47 9.71 -10.82
C LEU A 122 -10.33 9.30 -9.62
N ALA A 123 -9.99 8.18 -8.99
CA ALA A 123 -10.71 7.67 -7.81
C ALA A 123 -10.61 8.64 -6.63
N GLY A 124 -9.46 9.27 -6.41
CA GLY A 124 -9.28 10.26 -5.35
C GLY A 124 -10.16 11.50 -5.55
N TYR A 125 -10.21 12.06 -6.76
CA TYR A 125 -11.12 13.18 -7.05
C TYR A 125 -12.59 12.80 -6.95
N LEU A 126 -12.96 11.61 -7.44
CA LEU A 126 -14.32 11.10 -7.33
C LEU A 126 -14.72 10.90 -5.85
N ALA A 127 -13.82 10.37 -5.04
CA ALA A 127 -14.03 10.20 -3.60
C ALA A 127 -14.22 11.54 -2.89
N ASP A 128 -13.41 12.55 -3.23
CA ASP A 128 -13.58 13.89 -2.66
C ASP A 128 -14.89 14.56 -3.08
N LEU A 129 -15.36 14.33 -4.31
CA LEU A 129 -16.62 14.90 -4.79
C LEU A 129 -17.86 14.22 -4.19
N PHE A 130 -17.86 12.89 -4.12
CA PHE A 130 -19.06 12.09 -3.80
C PHE A 130 -19.07 11.51 -2.39
N PHE A 131 -17.92 11.08 -1.88
CA PHE A 131 -17.83 10.28 -0.66
C PHE A 131 -17.30 11.06 0.55
N ALA A 132 -16.68 12.23 0.34
CA ALA A 132 -16.17 13.07 1.42
C ALA A 132 -17.23 13.38 2.49
N ARG A 133 -18.48 13.66 2.11
CA ARG A 133 -19.58 13.95 3.06
C ARG A 133 -20.16 12.72 3.76
N PHE A 134 -19.95 11.53 3.21
CA PHE A 134 -20.55 10.28 3.70
C PHE A 134 -19.60 9.47 4.58
N ILE A 135 -18.31 9.63 4.34
CA ILE A 135 -17.22 8.95 5.05
C ILE A 135 -16.65 9.85 6.13
N SER A 136 -16.39 11.13 5.85
CA SER A 136 -15.66 11.99 6.78
C SER A 136 -16.57 12.56 7.85
N THR A 137 -16.36 12.14 9.10
CA THR A 137 -16.85 12.87 10.27
C THR A 137 -16.03 14.16 10.41
N LYS A 138 -16.64 15.26 10.91
CA LYS A 138 -15.92 16.51 11.16
C LYS A 138 -14.77 16.24 12.14
N LYS A 139 -13.55 16.12 11.63
CA LYS A 139 -12.33 16.07 12.43
C LYS A 139 -11.92 17.52 12.68
N GLU A 140 -11.97 17.95 13.93
CA GLU A 140 -11.21 19.14 14.33
C GLU A 140 -9.74 18.80 14.10
N ILE A 141 -8.94 19.78 13.64
CA ILE A 141 -7.49 19.61 13.52
C ILE A 141 -6.95 19.51 14.94
N GLU A 142 -7.07 18.32 15.52
CA GLU A 142 -6.57 18.02 16.84
C GLU A 142 -5.06 17.93 16.70
N ASP A 143 -4.34 18.57 17.63
CA ASP A 143 -2.90 18.47 17.66
C ASP A 143 -2.56 16.97 17.74
N LEU A 144 -1.98 16.43 16.66
CA LEU A 144 -1.47 15.06 16.51
C LEU A 144 -0.54 14.57 17.66
N CYS A 145 -0.30 15.44 18.64
CA CYS A 145 0.55 15.26 19.80
C CYS A 145 0.00 14.30 20.87
N HIS A 146 -1.29 13.91 20.84
CA HIS A 146 -1.85 13.05 21.90
C HIS A 146 -1.72 11.54 21.67
N HIS A 147 -1.49 11.08 20.44
CA HIS A 147 -1.43 9.64 20.14
C HIS A 147 -0.02 9.11 19.86
N CYS A 148 0.96 10.01 19.78
CA CYS A 148 2.37 9.66 19.91
C CYS A 148 2.65 9.50 21.41
N GLY A 149 3.16 8.35 21.83
CA GLY A 149 3.62 8.10 23.21
C GLY A 149 4.85 8.93 23.58
N CYS A 150 4.80 10.25 23.38
CA CYS A 150 5.80 11.23 23.73
C CYS A 150 5.66 11.57 25.22
N HIS A 151 5.83 10.57 26.07
CA HIS A 151 6.32 10.80 27.42
C HIS A 151 7.80 10.36 27.43
N ASP A 152 8.68 11.36 27.48
CA ASP A 152 10.07 11.28 27.99
C ASP A 152 11.14 10.46 27.25
N HIS A 153 11.19 10.45 25.91
CA HIS A 153 12.35 9.87 25.21
C HIS A 153 12.94 10.79 24.12
N HIS A 154 14.00 11.52 24.50
CA HIS A 154 14.91 12.19 23.57
C HIS A 154 15.61 11.19 22.64
N GLY A 155 15.24 11.15 21.36
CA GLY A 155 16.05 10.53 20.31
C GLY A 155 15.24 9.99 19.14
N ILE A 156 15.58 10.41 17.92
CA ILE A 156 14.96 9.98 16.64
C ILE A 156 15.31 8.52 16.31
N LEU A 157 16.49 8.05 16.73
CA LEU A 157 16.99 6.73 16.35
C LEU A 157 16.27 5.57 17.06
N ARG A 158 15.90 5.71 18.34
CA ARG A 158 15.33 4.58 19.12
C ARG A 158 13.90 4.22 18.71
N PRO A 159 12.97 5.17 18.52
CA PRO A 159 11.64 4.90 18.03
C PRO A 159 11.67 4.37 16.59
N ALA A 160 12.41 5.02 15.69
CA ALA A 160 12.62 4.56 14.31
C ALA A 160 13.05 3.08 14.25
N LEU A 161 14.04 2.69 15.06
CA LEU A 161 14.60 1.35 15.06
C LEU A 161 13.63 0.32 15.66
N ASN A 162 12.89 0.67 16.73
CA ASN A 162 11.88 -0.21 17.31
C ASN A 162 10.67 -0.41 16.37
N HIS A 163 10.22 0.65 15.70
CA HIS A 163 9.19 0.58 14.66
C HIS A 163 9.65 -0.27 13.47
N THR A 164 10.90 -0.05 13.01
CA THR A 164 11.51 -0.84 11.92
C THR A 164 11.56 -2.32 12.28
N VAL A 165 12.04 -2.69 13.47
CA VAL A 165 12.14 -4.10 13.89
C VAL A 165 10.78 -4.75 14.05
N ARG A 166 9.78 -4.04 14.60
CA ARG A 166 8.44 -4.60 14.79
C ARG A 166 7.70 -4.82 13.47
N LEU A 167 7.79 -3.86 12.54
CA LEU A 167 7.24 -4.04 11.19
C LEU A 167 8.00 -5.12 10.43
N PHE A 168 9.34 -5.15 10.52
CA PHE A 168 10.16 -6.17 9.89
C PHE A 168 9.76 -7.57 10.36
N GLY A 169 9.60 -7.79 11.67
CA GLY A 169 9.14 -9.06 12.22
C GLY A 169 7.75 -9.46 11.71
N TYR A 170 6.83 -8.50 11.59
CA TYR A 170 5.50 -8.76 11.03
C TYR A 170 5.55 -9.13 9.53
N ILE A 171 6.28 -8.35 8.73
CA ILE A 171 6.49 -8.59 7.29
C ILE A 171 7.13 -9.97 7.09
N PHE A 172 8.16 -10.30 7.87
CA PHE A 172 8.85 -11.58 7.81
C PHE A 172 7.91 -12.75 8.11
N ILE A 173 7.11 -12.66 9.18
CA ILE A 173 6.14 -13.71 9.54
C ILE A 173 5.06 -13.86 8.46
N CYS A 174 4.47 -12.76 7.99
CA CYS A 174 3.44 -12.82 6.95
C CYS A 174 3.99 -13.38 5.64
N THR A 175 5.22 -13.00 5.25
CA THR A 175 5.89 -13.51 4.05
C THR A 175 6.20 -15.00 4.17
N LEU A 176 6.68 -15.43 5.33
CA LEU A 176 6.97 -16.84 5.59
C LEU A 176 5.69 -17.69 5.53
N ILE A 177 4.58 -17.22 6.10
CA ILE A 177 3.28 -17.89 5.99
C ILE A 177 2.82 -17.93 4.54
N LEU A 178 2.90 -16.82 3.81
CA LEU A 178 2.47 -16.75 2.41
C LEU A 178 3.27 -17.71 1.52
N ASN A 179 4.60 -17.71 1.64
CA ASN A 179 5.47 -18.62 0.89
C ASN A 179 5.20 -20.08 1.25
N ALA A 180 5.03 -20.40 2.54
CA ALA A 180 4.67 -21.75 2.96
C ALA A 180 3.32 -22.21 2.39
N VAL A 181 2.34 -21.31 2.28
CA VAL A 181 1.03 -21.60 1.67
C VAL A 181 1.18 -21.80 0.16
N ILE A 182 1.92 -20.95 -0.54
CA ILE A 182 2.12 -21.07 -2.00
C ILE A 182 2.84 -22.37 -2.34
N GLU A 183 3.89 -22.71 -1.59
CA GLU A 183 4.69 -23.90 -1.83
C GLU A 183 3.95 -25.18 -1.41
N GLY A 184 3.11 -25.10 -0.38
CA GLY A 184 2.24 -26.20 0.06
C GLY A 184 1.01 -26.42 -0.83
N ALA A 185 0.43 -25.36 -1.40
CA ALA A 185 -0.74 -25.43 -2.29
C ALA A 185 -0.34 -25.61 -3.77
N GLY A 186 0.85 -25.16 -4.15
CA GLY A 186 1.31 -25.05 -5.53
C GLY A 186 0.74 -23.81 -6.25
N LEU A 187 1.57 -23.16 -7.06
CA LEU A 187 1.18 -22.02 -7.91
C LEU A 187 0.00 -22.36 -8.84
N GLU A 188 -0.09 -23.61 -9.29
CA GLU A 188 -1.19 -24.09 -10.14
C GLU A 188 -2.54 -24.13 -9.42
N SER A 189 -2.56 -24.48 -8.12
CA SER A 189 -3.79 -24.42 -7.31
C SER A 189 -4.25 -22.99 -7.09
N VAL A 190 -3.32 -22.04 -6.93
CA VAL A 190 -3.65 -20.62 -6.79
C VAL A 190 -4.23 -20.06 -8.08
N SER A 191 -3.68 -20.45 -9.24
CA SER A 191 -4.19 -20.03 -10.57
C SER A 191 -5.59 -20.58 -10.86
N THR A 192 -5.88 -21.83 -10.48
CA THR A 192 -7.21 -22.43 -10.62
C THR A 192 -8.21 -21.85 -9.60
N PHE A 193 -7.75 -21.54 -8.38
CA PHE A 193 -8.55 -20.83 -7.38
C PHE A 193 -8.87 -19.39 -7.77
N LEU A 194 -8.03 -18.76 -8.60
CA LEU A 194 -8.25 -17.42 -9.16
C LEU A 194 -9.16 -17.40 -10.39
N LEU A 195 -9.68 -18.55 -10.84
CA LEU A 195 -10.56 -18.68 -12.02
C LEU A 195 -10.02 -17.94 -13.26
N SER A 196 -8.89 -18.37 -13.80
CA SER A 196 -8.26 -17.79 -15.00
C SER A 196 -9.27 -17.45 -16.11
N GLY A 197 -9.37 -16.16 -16.46
CA GLY A 197 -10.22 -15.66 -17.55
C GLY A 197 -11.69 -15.38 -17.18
N SER A 198 -12.07 -15.55 -15.91
CA SER A 198 -13.41 -15.18 -15.44
C SER A 198 -13.47 -13.73 -14.96
N ILE A 199 -14.65 -13.12 -15.06
CA ILE A 199 -14.96 -11.77 -14.53
C ILE A 199 -14.73 -11.71 -13.00
N LEU A 200 -14.65 -12.85 -12.32
CA LEU A 200 -14.37 -12.94 -10.88
C LEU A 200 -12.89 -12.80 -10.51
N GLN A 201 -11.96 -12.90 -11.47
CA GLN A 201 -10.52 -12.86 -11.22
C GLN A 201 -10.06 -11.54 -10.57
N PRO A 202 -10.52 -10.34 -11.01
CA PRO A 202 -10.20 -9.08 -10.35
C PRO A 202 -10.72 -8.97 -8.90
N PHE A 203 -11.85 -9.61 -8.58
CA PHE A 203 -12.41 -9.58 -7.22
C PHE A 203 -11.53 -10.35 -6.25
N LEU A 204 -11.09 -11.55 -6.65
CA LEU A 204 -10.22 -12.38 -5.83
C LEU A 204 -8.82 -11.76 -5.69
N ALA A 205 -8.27 -11.21 -6.78
CA ALA A 205 -6.99 -10.50 -6.72
C ALA A 205 -7.07 -9.28 -5.81
N ALA A 206 -8.16 -8.50 -5.86
CA ALA A 206 -8.40 -7.38 -4.95
C ALA A 206 -8.48 -7.81 -3.48
N LEU A 207 -9.06 -8.98 -3.18
CA LEU A 207 -9.06 -9.54 -1.82
C LEU A 207 -7.65 -9.94 -1.36
N LEU A 208 -6.87 -10.57 -2.24
CA LEU A 208 -5.46 -10.90 -1.95
C LEU A 208 -4.61 -9.65 -1.73
N GLY A 209 -4.92 -8.56 -2.44
CA GLY A 209 -4.24 -7.27 -2.25
C GLY A 209 -4.41 -6.67 -0.86
N PHE A 210 -5.47 -7.03 -0.11
CA PHE A 210 -5.62 -6.57 1.27
C PHE A 210 -4.65 -7.20 2.27
N ILE A 211 -3.88 -8.22 1.86
CA ILE A 211 -2.82 -8.77 2.70
C ILE A 211 -1.77 -7.65 2.87
N PRO A 212 -1.63 -7.07 4.09
CA PRO A 212 -0.86 -5.84 4.31
C PRO A 212 0.64 -6.18 4.37
N ASN A 213 1.18 -6.57 3.22
CA ASN A 213 2.55 -7.02 3.04
C ASN A 213 3.00 -6.72 1.59
N CYS A 214 4.25 -6.29 1.47
CA CYS A 214 5.01 -6.16 0.25
C CYS A 214 5.01 -7.48 -0.56
N ALA A 215 5.11 -8.64 0.12
CA ALA A 215 5.13 -9.95 -0.56
C ALA A 215 3.84 -10.29 -1.33
N ALA A 216 2.68 -9.76 -0.93
CA ALA A 216 1.43 -9.97 -1.67
C ALA A 216 1.49 -9.27 -3.04
N SER A 217 2.06 -8.08 -3.10
CA SER A 217 2.29 -7.35 -4.37
C SER A 217 3.30 -8.06 -5.27
N VAL A 218 4.38 -8.59 -4.69
CA VAL A 218 5.36 -9.41 -5.43
C VAL A 218 4.69 -10.64 -6.02
N LEU A 219 3.96 -11.41 -5.20
CA LEU A 219 3.23 -12.59 -5.65
C LEU A 219 2.27 -12.29 -6.81
N LEU A 220 1.45 -11.24 -6.68
CA LEU A 220 0.49 -10.86 -7.73
C LEU A 220 1.20 -10.46 -9.03
N THR A 221 2.34 -9.82 -8.93
CA THR A 221 3.12 -9.41 -10.10
C THR A 221 3.83 -10.60 -10.75
N GLU A 222 4.41 -11.51 -9.96
CA GLU A 222 5.01 -12.75 -10.47
C GLU A 222 3.97 -13.65 -11.16
N LEU A 223 2.76 -13.77 -10.58
CA LEU A 223 1.65 -14.48 -11.23
C LEU A 223 1.20 -13.81 -12.54
N TYR A 224 1.30 -12.48 -12.63
CA TYR A 224 1.03 -11.74 -13.87
C TYR A 224 2.12 -11.99 -14.92
N LEU A 225 3.39 -11.86 -14.55
CA LEU A 225 4.53 -12.10 -15.44
C LEU A 225 4.60 -13.56 -15.91
N GLY A 226 4.17 -14.49 -15.05
CA GLY A 226 4.01 -15.91 -15.38
C GLY A 226 2.77 -16.23 -16.23
N GLY A 227 1.96 -15.23 -16.60
CA GLY A 227 0.77 -15.37 -17.44
C GLY A 227 -0.45 -15.98 -16.75
N ALA A 228 -0.41 -16.18 -15.43
CA ALA A 228 -1.54 -16.71 -14.66
C ALA A 228 -2.59 -15.65 -14.31
N LEU A 229 -2.18 -14.38 -14.19
CA LEU A 229 -3.09 -13.24 -13.97
C LEU A 229 -3.20 -12.37 -15.23
N SER A 230 -4.40 -11.82 -15.46
CA SER A 230 -4.62 -10.76 -16.45
C SER A 230 -4.16 -9.41 -15.92
N PHE A 231 -3.89 -8.45 -16.82
CA PHE A 231 -3.52 -7.08 -16.46
C PHE A 231 -4.58 -6.43 -15.56
N ALA A 232 -5.85 -6.59 -15.92
CA ALA A 232 -6.99 -6.20 -15.09
C ALA A 232 -6.93 -6.72 -13.64
N SER A 233 -6.56 -7.99 -13.46
CA SER A 233 -6.59 -8.64 -12.15
C SER A 233 -5.42 -8.21 -11.28
N VAL A 234 -4.22 -8.12 -11.86
CA VAL A 234 -3.06 -7.61 -11.13
C VAL A 234 -3.26 -6.14 -10.74
N ILE A 235 -3.86 -5.31 -11.60
CA ILE A 235 -4.21 -3.93 -11.23
C ILE A 235 -5.19 -3.91 -10.05
N ALA A 236 -6.25 -4.73 -10.09
CA ALA A 236 -7.21 -4.79 -9.00
C ALA A 236 -6.56 -5.14 -7.65
N GLY A 237 -5.69 -6.17 -7.64
CA GLY A 237 -4.95 -6.57 -6.45
C GLY A 237 -3.90 -5.56 -5.99
N LEU A 238 -3.13 -5.00 -6.91
CA LEU A 238 -2.11 -4.00 -6.57
C LEU A 238 -2.72 -2.67 -6.11
N CYS A 239 -3.92 -2.30 -6.56
CA CYS A 239 -4.62 -1.10 -6.12
C CYS A 239 -5.21 -1.25 -4.71
N THR A 240 -5.67 -2.45 -4.32
CA THR A 240 -6.18 -2.65 -2.95
C THR A 240 -5.08 -2.84 -1.92
N ASN A 241 -3.83 -3.08 -2.36
CA ASN A 241 -2.69 -3.16 -1.45
C ASN A 241 -2.25 -1.78 -0.95
N ALA A 242 -2.82 -1.38 0.17
CA ALA A 242 -2.45 -0.19 0.92
C ALA A 242 -1.23 -0.38 1.85
N GLY A 243 -0.60 -1.56 1.84
CA GLY A 243 0.46 -1.96 2.75
C GLY A 243 0.05 -1.84 4.22
N VAL A 244 1.01 -1.51 5.08
CA VAL A 244 0.79 -1.34 6.53
C VAL A 244 -0.02 -0.08 6.86
N GLY A 245 -0.20 0.83 5.91
CA GLY A 245 -0.97 2.07 6.07
C GLY A 245 -2.42 1.81 6.50
N LEU A 246 -3.05 0.75 6.00
CA LEU A 246 -4.41 0.37 6.39
C LEU A 246 -4.50 -0.05 7.87
N ILE A 247 -3.52 -0.83 8.37
CA ILE A 247 -3.45 -1.21 9.79
C ILE A 247 -3.28 0.03 10.67
N VAL A 248 -2.41 0.94 10.25
CA VAL A 248 -2.19 2.19 11.00
C VAL A 248 -3.45 3.02 11.03
N LEU A 249 -4.15 3.19 9.91
CA LEU A 249 -5.43 3.91 9.84
C LEU A 249 -6.42 3.36 10.88
N PHE A 250 -6.62 2.04 10.91
CA PHE A 250 -7.45 1.38 11.91
C PHE A 250 -6.95 1.54 13.35
N LYS A 251 -5.69 1.90 13.57
CA LYS A 251 -5.13 2.11 14.90
C LYS A 251 -5.27 3.56 15.36
N VAL A 252 -5.00 4.52 14.47
CA VAL A 252 -4.90 5.95 14.81
C VAL A 252 -6.22 6.69 14.66
N ASP A 253 -7.11 6.24 13.78
CA ASP A 253 -8.41 6.87 13.60
C ASP A 253 -9.41 6.39 14.69
N PRO A 254 -10.03 7.30 15.45
CA PRO A 254 -10.99 6.92 16.49
C PRO A 254 -12.26 6.30 15.90
N ASP A 255 -12.69 6.70 14.69
CA ASP A 255 -13.91 6.20 14.06
C ASP A 255 -13.62 4.94 13.22
N LYS A 256 -13.82 3.76 13.83
CA LYS A 256 -13.63 2.48 13.14
C LYS A 256 -14.63 2.27 12.01
N LEU A 257 -15.81 2.89 12.06
CA LEU A 257 -16.80 2.79 11.00
C LEU A 257 -16.34 3.57 9.76
N GLU A 258 -15.72 4.73 9.96
CA GLU A 258 -15.04 5.49 8.90
C GLU A 258 -13.95 4.66 8.23
N CYS A 259 -13.11 3.97 9.02
CA CYS A 259 -12.09 3.06 8.50
C CYS A 259 -12.69 1.93 7.65
N VAL A 260 -13.77 1.28 8.12
CA VAL A 260 -14.44 0.20 7.37
C VAL A 260 -15.04 0.73 6.06
N LYS A 261 -15.69 1.91 6.09
CA LYS A 261 -16.21 2.55 4.88
C LYS A 261 -15.07 2.87 3.89
N PHE A 262 -13.94 3.38 4.39
CA PHE A 262 -12.77 3.66 3.57
C PHE A 262 -12.21 2.37 2.94
N THR A 263 -12.05 1.29 3.70
CA THR A 263 -11.62 -0.01 3.17
C THR A 263 -12.57 -0.54 2.10
N GLY A 264 -13.88 -0.40 2.32
CA GLY A 264 -14.89 -0.77 1.33
C GLY A 264 -14.78 0.07 0.05
N LEU A 265 -14.52 1.37 0.17
CA LEU A 265 -14.29 2.25 -0.97
C LEU A 265 -13.01 1.87 -1.73
N LEU A 266 -11.92 1.60 -1.02
CA LEU A 266 -10.66 1.15 -1.60
C LEU A 266 -10.84 -0.16 -2.37
N TYR A 267 -11.54 -1.14 -1.79
CA TYR A 267 -11.88 -2.40 -2.47
C TYR A 267 -12.69 -2.13 -3.74
N ALA A 268 -13.76 -1.35 -3.61
CA ALA A 268 -14.64 -1.04 -4.73
C ALA A 268 -13.88 -0.35 -5.88
N CYS A 269 -13.01 0.62 -5.57
CA CYS A 269 -12.18 1.28 -6.56
C CYS A 269 -11.23 0.30 -7.27
N GLY A 270 -10.55 -0.57 -6.53
CA GLY A 270 -9.64 -1.57 -7.12
C GLY A 270 -10.39 -2.56 -8.03
N VAL A 271 -11.51 -3.10 -7.56
CA VAL A 271 -12.34 -4.04 -8.34
C VAL A 271 -12.96 -3.37 -9.56
N ILE A 272 -13.54 -2.17 -9.42
CA ILE A 272 -14.13 -1.43 -10.54
C ILE A 272 -13.05 -1.15 -11.59
N ALA A 273 -11.86 -0.71 -11.17
CA ALA A 273 -10.76 -0.48 -12.09
C ALA A 273 -10.37 -1.77 -12.84
N GLY A 274 -10.22 -2.89 -12.14
CA GLY A 274 -9.94 -4.18 -12.75
C GLY A 274 -11.03 -4.64 -13.71
N VAL A 275 -12.30 -4.57 -13.33
CA VAL A 275 -13.43 -4.95 -14.20
C VAL A 275 -13.51 -4.05 -15.44
N VAL A 276 -13.31 -2.74 -15.28
CA VAL A 276 -13.29 -1.81 -16.41
C VAL A 276 -12.16 -2.13 -17.39
N LEU A 277 -10.96 -2.44 -16.89
CA LEU A 277 -9.83 -2.87 -17.71
C LEU A 277 -10.11 -4.21 -18.41
N HIS A 278 -10.70 -5.17 -17.69
CA HIS A 278 -11.08 -6.46 -18.24
C HIS A 278 -12.10 -6.31 -19.39
N LEU A 279 -13.10 -5.45 -19.23
CA LEU A 279 -14.08 -5.14 -20.28
C LEU A 279 -13.46 -4.38 -21.46
N ALA A 280 -12.40 -3.60 -21.22
CA ALA A 280 -11.62 -2.95 -22.27
C ALA A 280 -10.70 -3.92 -23.04
N GLY A 281 -10.63 -5.19 -22.62
CA GLY A 281 -9.80 -6.23 -23.24
C GLY A 281 -8.33 -6.18 -22.84
N LEU A 282 -8.01 -5.55 -21.69
CA LEU A 282 -6.67 -5.46 -21.12
C LEU A 282 -6.46 -6.49 -20.00
#